data_AF-A0A967SI19-F1
#
_entry.id   AF-A0A967SI19-F1
#
_cell.length_a   1.000
_cell.length_b   1.000
_cell.length_c   1.000
_cell.angle_alpha   90.00
_cell.angle_beta   90.00
_cell.angle_gamma   90.00
#
_symmetry.space_group_name_H-M   'P 1'
#
loop_
_entity.id
_entity.type
_entity.pdbx_description
1 polymer ?
#
loop_
_entity_poly.entity_id
_entity_poly.type
_entity_poly.pdbx_seq_one_letter_code
_entity_poly.pdbx_strand_id
1 'polypeptide(L)'
;MTEAGPEGHFHPPELEAEPQGVLTVGFGAASNVAELTARFDGLRPTTARAAQVSAGDGAAESATADTVSLTDLGGTSVLGAENPRVSVVTGSGVAGAGELQAYVQAVVDRSAWALRADGDLNTTRYEGVLRAKKPVSLRGIGPSLSGVYYVEKVLHAFTAEGYTQRFTLRRNAFGLSGAEDFTGTGAGS
;
A
#
# COMPACT_ATOMS: atom_id res chain seq x y z
N MET A 1 8.56 10.16 -39.35
CA MET A 1 8.68 9.30 -38.15
C MET A 1 8.38 10.21 -36.98
N THR A 2 7.13 10.19 -36.48
CA THR A 2 6.68 11.08 -35.40
C THR A 2 6.96 10.35 -34.11
N GLU A 3 7.90 10.85 -33.30
CA GLU A 3 8.12 10.29 -31.95
C GLU A 3 6.90 10.57 -31.09
N ALA A 4 6.31 9.52 -30.52
CA ALA A 4 5.28 9.67 -29.51
C ALA A 4 5.91 10.36 -28.29
N GLY A 5 5.31 11.47 -27.85
CA GLY A 5 5.74 12.15 -26.64
C GLY A 5 5.58 11.27 -25.40
N PRO A 6 6.22 11.61 -24.28
CA PRO A 6 6.09 10.84 -23.04
C PRO A 6 4.64 10.82 -22.55
N GLU A 7 4.11 9.63 -22.31
CA GLU A 7 2.77 9.40 -21.73
C GLU A 7 2.88 9.14 -20.22
N GLY A 8 2.00 9.76 -19.43
CA GLY A 8 1.94 9.59 -17.98
C GLY A 8 0.58 9.06 -17.56
N HIS A 9 0.55 7.94 -16.84
CA HIS A 9 -0.67 7.35 -16.31
C HIS A 9 -0.81 7.63 -14.81
N PHE A 10 -1.97 8.15 -14.40
CA PHE A 10 -2.34 8.33 -13.01
C PHE A 10 -3.57 7.47 -12.72
N HIS A 11 -3.41 6.48 -11.84
CA HIS A 11 -4.51 5.61 -11.44
C HIS A 11 -4.50 5.43 -9.92
N PRO A 12 -5.67 5.23 -9.29
CA PRO A 12 -5.74 4.79 -7.90
C PRO A 12 -5.01 3.44 -7.72
N PRO A 13 -4.53 3.13 -6.51
CA PRO A 13 -3.99 1.81 -6.21
C PRO A 13 -5.04 0.71 -6.44
N GLU A 14 -4.72 -0.28 -7.27
CA GLU A 14 -5.60 -1.43 -7.53
C GLU A 14 -5.44 -2.46 -6.42
N LEU A 15 -6.18 -2.28 -5.32
CA LEU A 15 -6.08 -3.14 -4.14
C LEU A 15 -6.91 -4.43 -4.26
N GLU A 16 -7.90 -4.42 -5.13
CA GLU A 16 -8.85 -5.52 -5.35
C GLU A 16 -8.45 -6.42 -6.54
N ALA A 17 -7.33 -6.12 -7.19
CA ALA A 17 -6.81 -6.94 -8.26
C ALA A 17 -6.35 -8.32 -7.73
N GLU A 18 -6.35 -9.32 -8.60
CA GLU A 18 -5.85 -10.64 -8.24
C GLU A 18 -4.36 -10.57 -7.85
N PRO A 19 -3.95 -11.15 -6.70
CA PRO A 19 -2.55 -11.18 -6.30
C PRO A 19 -1.70 -11.85 -7.38
N GLN A 20 -0.61 -11.18 -7.77
CA GLN A 20 0.25 -11.66 -8.85
C GLN A 20 1.08 -12.92 -8.51
N GLY A 21 1.02 -13.38 -7.26
CA GLY A 21 1.74 -14.56 -6.78
C GLY A 21 1.94 -14.55 -5.26
N VAL A 22 2.64 -15.58 -4.77
CA VAL A 22 2.90 -15.76 -3.33
C VAL A 22 4.39 -15.62 -3.02
N LEU A 23 4.70 -14.76 -2.05
CA LEU A 23 6.01 -14.58 -1.43
C LEU A 23 6.06 -15.40 -0.14
N THR A 24 7.08 -16.24 0.00
CA THR A 24 7.27 -17.16 1.11
C THR A 24 8.60 -16.88 1.79
N VAL A 25 8.56 -16.71 3.11
CA VAL A 25 9.73 -16.49 3.98
C VAL A 25 9.85 -17.64 4.96
N GLY A 26 11.04 -18.26 5.06
CA GLY A 26 11.31 -19.28 6.09
C GLY A 26 10.70 -20.66 5.81
N PHE A 27 10.28 -20.94 4.58
CA PHE A 27 9.69 -22.23 4.16
C PHE A 27 10.74 -23.23 3.61
N GLY A 28 11.98 -23.16 4.08
CA GLY A 28 13.06 -24.05 3.62
C GLY A 28 13.24 -23.98 2.10
N ALA A 29 13.13 -25.14 1.42
CA ALA A 29 13.28 -25.24 -0.04
C ALA A 29 12.19 -24.49 -0.83
N ALA A 30 11.05 -24.19 -0.22
CA ALA A 30 9.95 -23.43 -0.82
C ALA A 30 10.01 -21.92 -0.49
N SER A 31 11.05 -21.44 0.19
CA SER A 31 11.27 -20.00 0.43
C SER A 31 11.76 -19.32 -0.84
N ASN A 32 11.05 -18.28 -1.28
CA ASN A 32 11.43 -17.50 -2.46
C ASN A 32 11.94 -16.09 -2.12
N VAL A 33 11.77 -15.64 -0.88
CA VAL A 33 12.37 -14.41 -0.35
C VAL A 33 13.65 -14.75 0.41
N ALA A 34 14.75 -14.07 0.07
CA ALA A 34 16.06 -14.27 0.69
C ALA A 34 16.17 -13.52 2.02
N GLU A 35 15.75 -12.26 2.03
CA GLU A 35 15.71 -11.40 3.21
C GLU A 35 14.43 -10.58 3.19
N LEU A 36 13.82 -10.40 4.37
CA LEU A 36 12.64 -9.57 4.54
C LEU A 36 12.70 -8.81 5.85
N THR A 37 12.49 -7.51 5.79
CA THR A 37 12.28 -6.63 6.94
C THR A 37 10.88 -6.06 6.88
N ALA A 38 10.01 -6.44 7.82
CA ALA A 38 8.70 -5.84 8.01
C ALA A 38 8.74 -4.84 9.18
N ARG A 39 8.10 -3.68 9.01
CA ARG A 39 8.01 -2.62 10.01
C ARG A 39 6.59 -2.08 10.08
N PHE A 40 6.11 -1.84 11.29
CA PHE A 40 4.86 -1.15 11.56
C PHE A 40 5.15 0.21 12.20
N ASP A 41 4.62 1.27 11.62
CA ASP A 41 4.65 2.61 12.20
C ASP A 41 3.31 2.89 12.89
N GLY A 42 3.24 2.62 14.19
CA GLY A 42 2.04 2.84 15.00
C GLY A 42 1.65 4.30 15.21
N LEU A 43 2.53 5.25 14.86
CA LEU A 43 2.23 6.69 14.98
C LEU A 43 1.72 7.30 13.68
N ARG A 44 1.71 6.52 12.60
CA ARG A 44 1.26 6.97 11.27
C ARG A 44 -0.26 7.04 11.14
N PRO A 45 -1.08 6.06 11.60
CA PRO A 45 -2.53 6.10 11.46
C PRO A 45 -3.13 7.37 12.08
N THR A 46 -3.80 8.17 11.25
CA THR A 46 -4.25 9.52 11.60
C THR A 46 -5.63 9.76 10.99
N THR A 47 -6.60 10.21 11.80
CA THR A 47 -7.84 10.80 11.31
C THR A 47 -7.60 12.28 11.06
N ALA A 48 -8.35 12.88 10.14
CA ALA A 48 -8.12 14.25 9.77
C ALA A 48 -9.41 15.06 9.82
N ARG A 49 -9.26 16.33 10.21
CA ARG A 49 -10.32 17.33 10.28
C ARG A 49 -9.82 18.60 9.65
N ALA A 50 -10.66 19.27 8.89
CA ALA A 50 -10.33 20.55 8.28
C ALA A 50 -11.47 21.53 8.49
N ALA A 51 -11.13 22.81 8.63
CA ALA A 51 -12.07 23.90 8.66
C ALA A 51 -11.52 25.07 7.85
N GLN A 52 -12.38 25.69 7.04
CA GLN A 52 -12.03 26.84 6.22
C GLN A 52 -13.19 27.83 6.13
N VAL A 53 -12.89 28.98 5.54
CA VAL A 53 -13.88 29.98 5.17
C VAL A 53 -13.91 30.03 3.64
N SER A 54 -15.09 29.82 3.05
CA SER A 54 -15.30 29.90 1.61
C SER A 54 -14.97 31.30 1.10
N ALA A 55 -14.18 31.37 0.03
CA ALA A 55 -13.77 32.64 -0.58
C ALA A 55 -14.92 33.33 -1.34
N GLY A 56 -15.99 32.61 -1.69
CA GLY A 56 -17.10 33.13 -2.48
C GLY A 56 -18.17 33.85 -1.65
N ASP A 57 -18.52 33.30 -0.50
CA ASP A 57 -19.63 33.77 0.36
C ASP A 57 -19.23 33.98 1.83
N GLY A 58 -17.98 33.70 2.20
CA GLY A 58 -17.51 33.82 3.57
C GLY A 58 -18.11 32.78 4.53
N ALA A 59 -18.77 31.74 4.01
CA ALA A 59 -19.35 30.68 4.83
C ALA A 59 -18.26 29.82 5.48
N ALA A 60 -18.48 29.39 6.71
CA ALA A 60 -17.62 28.42 7.36
C ALA A 60 -17.90 27.02 6.80
N GLU A 61 -16.86 26.34 6.34
CA GLU A 61 -16.91 24.96 5.85
C GLU A 61 -16.04 24.07 6.72
N SER A 62 -16.48 22.84 6.97
CA SER A 62 -15.69 21.84 7.67
C SER A 62 -15.81 20.47 7.01
N ALA A 63 -14.77 19.67 7.18
CA ALA A 63 -14.68 18.32 6.63
C ALA A 63 -13.95 17.40 7.62
N THR A 64 -14.37 16.15 7.67
CA THR A 64 -13.79 15.13 8.55
C THR A 64 -13.64 13.82 7.81
N ALA A 65 -12.56 13.10 8.11
CA ALA A 65 -12.35 11.74 7.64
C ALA A 65 -11.83 10.91 8.82
N ASP A 66 -12.62 9.90 9.19
CA ASP A 66 -12.34 9.02 10.32
C ASP A 66 -12.11 7.56 9.87
N THR A 67 -12.31 7.26 8.59
CA THR A 67 -12.13 5.94 7.97
C THR A 67 -11.26 6.03 6.71
N VAL A 68 -10.60 4.93 6.37
CA VAL A 68 -9.86 4.77 5.11
C VAL A 68 -10.88 4.55 3.98
N SER A 69 -10.69 5.19 2.83
CA SER A 69 -11.53 4.98 1.64
C SER A 69 -11.05 3.81 0.77
N LEU A 70 -9.80 3.41 0.95
CA LEU A 70 -9.14 2.28 0.30
C LEU A 70 -9.59 0.95 0.91
N THR A 71 -9.70 -0.09 0.08
CA THR A 71 -9.94 -1.47 0.52
C THR A 71 -8.86 -1.92 1.53
N ASP A 72 -9.28 -2.47 2.65
CA ASP A 72 -8.36 -3.04 3.65
C ASP A 72 -7.73 -4.33 3.11
N LEU A 73 -6.41 -4.41 3.10
CA LEU A 73 -5.65 -5.58 2.64
C LEU A 73 -5.52 -6.67 3.72
N GLY A 74 -6.50 -6.77 4.63
CA GLY A 74 -6.44 -7.64 5.82
C GLY A 74 -7.75 -7.60 6.60
N GLY A 75 -7.82 -8.38 7.68
CA GLY A 75 -9.03 -8.50 8.50
C GLY A 75 -9.25 -7.36 9.50
N THR A 76 -8.23 -6.55 9.78
CA THR A 76 -8.34 -5.44 10.74
C THR A 76 -7.61 -4.21 10.24
N SER A 77 -8.34 -3.12 10.00
CA SER A 77 -7.75 -1.85 9.56
C SER A 77 -6.78 -1.26 10.59
N VAL A 78 -5.69 -0.63 10.13
CA VAL A 78 -4.73 0.03 11.04
C VAL A 78 -5.30 1.26 11.74
N LEU A 79 -6.37 1.88 11.21
CA LEU A 79 -7.07 2.99 11.86
C LEU A 79 -7.90 2.55 13.07
N GLY A 80 -8.25 1.26 13.16
CA GLY A 80 -8.95 0.69 14.32
C GLY A 80 -8.04 0.48 15.54
N ALA A 81 -6.73 0.72 15.41
CA ALA A 81 -5.80 0.70 16.52
C ALA A 81 -6.06 1.89 17.46
N GLU A 82 -6.06 1.62 18.77
CA GLU A 82 -6.58 2.49 19.81
C GLU A 82 -5.91 3.90 19.79
N ASN A 83 -6.71 4.92 19.46
CA ASN A 83 -6.38 6.35 19.36
C ASN A 83 -5.53 6.79 18.15
N PRO A 84 -6.11 6.84 16.94
CA PRO A 84 -5.44 7.51 15.81
C PRO A 84 -5.19 8.99 16.12
N ARG A 85 -4.08 9.53 15.64
CA ARG A 85 -3.78 10.96 15.78
C ARG A 85 -4.83 11.78 15.03
N VAL A 86 -5.14 12.98 15.51
CA VAL A 86 -6.02 13.91 14.79
C VAL A 86 -5.18 14.99 14.13
N SER A 87 -5.19 15.06 12.81
CA SER A 87 -4.61 16.18 12.05
C SER A 87 -5.66 17.26 11.83
N VAL A 88 -5.35 18.49 12.24
CA VAL A 88 -6.20 19.66 11.96
C VAL A 88 -5.55 20.48 10.86
N VAL A 89 -6.22 20.59 9.72
CA VAL A 89 -5.74 21.34 8.57
C VAL A 89 -6.46 22.68 8.54
N THR A 90 -5.69 23.77 8.60
CA THR A 90 -6.16 25.14 8.45
C THR A 90 -5.55 25.77 7.22
N GLY A 91 -6.33 26.53 6.45
CA GLY A 91 -5.83 27.25 5.27
C GLY A 91 -5.35 26.33 4.14
N SER A 92 -6.11 25.27 3.83
CA SER A 92 -5.79 24.27 2.79
C SER A 92 -5.66 24.85 1.37
N GLY A 93 -6.08 26.09 1.13
CA GLY A 93 -6.03 26.74 -0.17
C GLY A 93 -6.97 26.13 -1.22
N VAL A 94 -7.88 25.25 -0.77
CA VAL A 94 -8.89 24.59 -1.59
C VAL A 94 -10.11 25.48 -1.75
N ALA A 95 -10.76 25.43 -2.91
CA ALA A 95 -11.76 26.41 -3.31
C ALA A 95 -13.16 26.14 -2.75
N GLY A 96 -13.46 24.93 -2.28
CA GLY A 96 -14.78 24.61 -1.71
C GLY A 96 -14.88 23.27 -0.96
N ALA A 97 -16.04 23.03 -0.35
CA ALA A 97 -16.28 21.91 0.58
C ALA A 97 -15.95 20.52 0.02
N GLY A 98 -16.23 20.26 -1.25
CA GLY A 98 -15.92 18.97 -1.89
C GLY A 98 -14.42 18.72 -2.02
N GLU A 99 -13.65 19.75 -2.36
CA GLU A 99 -12.20 19.68 -2.46
C GLU A 99 -11.57 19.56 -1.06
N LEU A 100 -12.15 20.25 -0.07
CA LEU A 100 -11.77 20.10 1.33
C LEU A 100 -11.94 18.65 1.79
N GLN A 101 -13.11 18.05 1.58
CA GLN A 101 -13.38 16.64 1.95
C GLN A 101 -12.41 15.68 1.26
N ALA A 102 -12.16 15.84 -0.04
CA ALA A 102 -11.20 15.02 -0.78
C ALA A 102 -9.78 15.15 -0.21
N TYR A 103 -9.39 16.36 0.21
CA TYR A 103 -8.11 16.59 0.85
C TYR A 103 -7.99 15.87 2.19
N VAL A 104 -9.00 15.97 3.06
CA VAL A 104 -8.99 15.31 4.38
C VAL A 104 -8.94 13.80 4.22
N GLN A 105 -9.73 13.26 3.28
CA GLN A 105 -9.73 11.83 2.96
C GLN A 105 -8.34 11.36 2.47
N ALA A 106 -7.72 12.12 1.57
CA ALA A 106 -6.39 11.78 1.07
C ALA A 106 -5.32 11.81 2.17
N VAL A 107 -5.45 12.66 3.20
CA VAL A 107 -4.57 12.64 4.38
C VAL A 107 -4.74 11.32 5.13
N VAL A 108 -5.97 10.91 5.41
CA VAL A 108 -6.28 9.66 6.11
C VAL A 108 -5.78 8.44 5.32
N ASP A 109 -6.07 8.38 4.03
CA ASP A 109 -5.68 7.26 3.17
C ASP A 109 -4.16 7.12 3.05
N ARG A 110 -3.41 8.24 3.01
CA ARG A 110 -1.94 8.22 3.04
C ARG A 110 -1.39 7.75 4.39
N SER A 111 -2.09 8.06 5.48
CA SER A 111 -1.72 7.70 6.84
C SER A 111 -1.95 6.20 7.10
N ALA A 112 -2.96 5.61 6.44
CA ALA A 112 -3.33 4.20 6.57
C ALA A 112 -2.25 3.24 6.10
N TRP A 113 -1.32 3.66 5.24
CA TRP A 113 -0.15 2.86 4.83
C TRP A 113 0.92 2.77 5.93
N ALA A 114 0.57 2.17 7.06
CA ALA A 114 1.40 2.10 8.26
C ALA A 114 2.33 0.87 8.30
N LEU A 115 2.04 -0.16 7.51
CA LEU A 115 2.87 -1.36 7.44
C LEU A 115 3.70 -1.35 6.16
N ARG A 116 5.01 -1.53 6.31
CA ARG A 116 5.97 -1.58 5.21
C ARG A 116 6.81 -2.84 5.32
N ALA A 117 6.98 -3.55 4.21
CA ALA A 117 7.91 -4.67 4.14
C ALA A 117 8.87 -4.49 2.96
N ASP A 118 10.16 -4.52 3.23
CA ASP A 118 11.20 -4.44 2.22
C ASP A 118 11.95 -5.78 2.19
N GLY A 119 12.24 -6.29 1.00
CA GLY A 119 12.92 -7.57 0.88
C GLY A 119 13.52 -7.82 -0.49
N ASP A 120 14.33 -8.87 -0.56
CA ASP A 120 15.04 -9.31 -1.75
C ASP A 120 14.51 -10.68 -2.18
N LEU A 121 14.10 -10.74 -3.44
CA LEU A 121 13.53 -11.93 -4.06
C LEU A 121 14.63 -12.76 -4.70
N ASN A 122 14.57 -14.07 -4.49
CA ASN A 122 15.41 -15.02 -5.19
C ASN A 122 14.77 -15.38 -6.54
N THR A 123 15.33 -14.83 -7.61
CA THR A 123 14.84 -14.98 -8.99
C THR A 123 15.00 -16.40 -9.53
N THR A 124 15.88 -17.21 -8.94
CA THR A 124 16.01 -18.64 -9.26
C THR A 124 14.86 -19.47 -8.66
N ARG A 125 14.21 -18.98 -7.60
CA ARG A 125 13.12 -19.67 -6.89
C ARG A 125 11.74 -19.11 -7.19
N TYR A 126 11.66 -17.85 -7.60
CA TYR A 126 10.43 -17.21 -8.01
C TYR A 126 10.35 -17.18 -9.54
N GLU A 127 9.49 -17.99 -10.12
CA GLU A 127 9.43 -18.26 -11.57
C GLU A 127 8.90 -17.08 -12.42
N GLY A 128 8.82 -15.86 -11.89
CA GLY A 128 8.29 -14.71 -12.62
C GLY A 128 8.86 -13.37 -12.23
N VAL A 129 8.32 -12.30 -12.82
CA VAL A 129 8.75 -10.93 -12.58
C VAL A 129 7.71 -10.22 -11.73
N LEU A 130 8.05 -9.93 -10.48
CA LEU A 130 7.24 -9.08 -9.62
C LEU A 130 7.07 -7.69 -10.25
N ARG A 131 5.83 -7.25 -10.43
CA ARG A 131 5.45 -5.94 -10.97
C ARG A 131 5.02 -5.01 -9.84
N ALA A 132 5.48 -3.76 -9.93
CA ALA A 132 4.97 -2.69 -9.07
C ALA A 132 3.49 -2.42 -9.36
N LYS A 133 2.82 -1.77 -8.40
CA LYS A 133 1.43 -1.34 -8.47
C LYS A 133 0.37 -2.45 -8.49
N LYS A 134 0.77 -3.68 -8.15
CA LYS A 134 -0.12 -4.84 -8.06
C LYS A 134 -0.06 -5.48 -6.68
N PRO A 135 -1.14 -6.15 -6.23
CA PRO A 135 -1.13 -6.90 -4.99
C PRO A 135 -0.29 -8.18 -5.09
N VAL A 136 0.21 -8.65 -3.96
CA VAL A 136 0.98 -9.90 -3.81
C VAL A 136 0.69 -10.51 -2.44
N SER A 137 0.59 -11.83 -2.37
CA SER A 137 0.37 -12.55 -1.11
C SER A 137 1.71 -12.77 -0.42
N LEU A 138 1.84 -12.43 0.86
CA LEU A 138 3.05 -12.64 1.67
C LEU A 138 2.77 -13.58 2.84
N ARG A 139 3.57 -14.62 2.98
CA ARG A 139 3.45 -15.64 4.03
C ARG A 139 4.78 -15.94 4.70
N GLY A 140 4.72 -16.29 5.99
CA GLY A 140 5.88 -16.74 6.77
C GLY A 140 6.41 -15.73 7.77
N ILE A 141 5.69 -14.61 7.96
CA ILE A 141 6.05 -13.55 8.91
C ILE A 141 5.14 -13.46 10.12
N GLY A 142 4.45 -14.56 10.45
CA GLY A 142 3.49 -14.63 11.55
C GLY A 142 2.05 -14.25 11.14
N PRO A 143 1.05 -14.59 11.97
CA PRO A 143 -0.37 -14.52 11.62
C PRO A 143 -0.89 -13.09 11.44
N SER A 144 -0.38 -12.13 12.21
CA SER A 144 -0.84 -10.73 12.14
C SER A 144 -0.25 -9.96 10.95
N LEU A 145 0.92 -10.40 10.45
CA LEU A 145 1.64 -9.73 9.36
C LEU A 145 1.50 -10.45 8.03
N SER A 146 1.19 -11.75 8.00
CA SER A 146 0.92 -12.47 6.75
C SER A 146 -0.40 -11.99 6.11
N GLY A 147 -0.51 -12.09 4.78
CA GLY A 147 -1.70 -11.69 4.01
C GLY A 147 -1.34 -10.95 2.72
N VAL A 148 -2.28 -10.22 2.15
CA VAL A 148 -2.06 -9.44 0.91
C VAL A 148 -1.32 -8.13 1.19
N TYR A 149 -0.38 -7.81 0.32
CA TYR A 149 0.37 -6.57 0.31
C TYR A 149 0.31 -5.91 -1.05
N TYR A 150 0.38 -4.59 -1.07
CA TYR A 150 0.51 -3.82 -2.31
C TYR A 150 1.98 -3.58 -2.63
N VAL A 151 2.42 -3.93 -3.85
CA VAL A 151 3.80 -3.70 -4.29
C VAL A 151 3.97 -2.22 -4.65
N GLU A 152 4.65 -1.45 -3.80
CA GLU A 152 4.93 -0.04 -4.06
C GLU A 152 5.97 0.14 -5.16
N LYS A 153 7.06 -0.63 -5.07
CA LYS A 153 8.23 -0.50 -5.93
C LYS A 153 8.91 -1.85 -6.09
N VAL A 154 9.42 -2.11 -7.30
CA VAL A 154 10.34 -3.21 -7.58
C VAL A 154 11.57 -2.60 -8.26
N LEU A 155 12.75 -2.94 -7.75
CA LEU A 155 14.03 -2.61 -8.34
C LEU A 155 14.62 -3.88 -8.95
N HIS A 156 14.77 -3.86 -10.26
CA HIS A 156 15.38 -4.94 -11.03
C HIS A 156 16.85 -4.59 -11.25
N ALA A 157 17.77 -5.42 -10.76
CA ALA A 157 19.19 -5.23 -10.96
C ALA A 157 19.76 -6.42 -11.77
N PHE A 158 20.43 -6.10 -12.86
CA PHE A 158 21.13 -7.06 -13.71
C PHE A 158 22.63 -6.83 -13.51
N THR A 159 23.30 -7.80 -12.88
CA THR A 159 24.74 -7.77 -12.66
C THR A 159 25.39 -8.96 -13.38
N ALA A 160 26.73 -8.96 -13.46
CA ALA A 160 27.47 -10.11 -14.00
C ALA A 160 27.29 -11.38 -13.15
N GLU A 161 26.92 -11.21 -11.87
CA GLU A 161 26.72 -12.28 -10.89
C GLU A 161 25.30 -12.86 -10.97
N GLY A 162 24.36 -12.15 -11.59
CA GLY A 162 23.00 -12.63 -11.81
C GLY A 162 21.95 -11.52 -11.85
N TYR A 163 20.69 -11.95 -11.77
CA TYR A 163 19.52 -11.08 -11.75
C TYR A 163 18.90 -11.06 -10.36
N THR A 164 18.72 -9.88 -9.78
CA THR A 164 18.10 -9.70 -8.46
C THR A 164 16.91 -8.75 -8.52
N GLN A 165 15.95 -8.97 -7.64
CA GLN A 165 14.76 -8.14 -7.54
C GLN A 165 14.54 -7.74 -6.09
N ARG A 166 14.63 -6.44 -5.82
CA ARG A 166 14.32 -5.87 -4.51
C ARG A 166 12.95 -5.23 -4.55
N PHE A 167 12.11 -5.55 -3.58
CA PHE A 167 10.74 -5.06 -3.54
C PHE A 167 10.46 -4.26 -2.27
N THR A 168 9.53 -3.33 -2.41
CA THR A 168 8.92 -2.62 -1.29
C THR A 168 7.43 -2.86 -1.34
N LEU A 169 6.89 -3.33 -0.22
CA LEU A 169 5.48 -3.61 -0.01
C LEU A 169 4.89 -2.62 0.98
N ARG A 170 3.62 -2.29 0.79
CA ARG A 170 2.82 -1.53 1.74
C ARG A 170 1.52 -2.25 2.06
N ARG A 171 1.02 -2.05 3.27
CA ARG A 171 -0.26 -2.61 3.74
C ARG A 171 -0.94 -1.66 4.73
N ASN A 172 -2.26 -1.64 4.68
CA ASN A 172 -3.15 -0.79 5.48
C ASN A 172 -3.99 -1.55 6.52
N ALA A 173 -3.76 -2.84 6.66
CA ALA A 173 -4.50 -3.70 7.59
C ALA A 173 -3.60 -4.82 8.15
N PHE A 174 -4.03 -5.39 9.27
CA PHE A 174 -3.44 -6.55 9.92
C PHE A 174 -4.28 -7.80 9.70
N GLY A 175 -3.66 -8.96 9.90
CA GLY A 175 -4.31 -10.27 9.88
C GLY A 175 -4.78 -10.66 8.47
N LEU A 176 -5.32 -11.86 8.34
CA LEU A 176 -5.83 -12.36 7.05
C LEU A 176 -7.22 -11.76 6.79
N SER A 177 -7.47 -11.36 5.54
CA SER A 177 -8.79 -10.94 5.05
C SER A 177 -9.72 -12.14 4.80
N GLY A 178 -9.17 -13.34 4.66
CA GLY A 178 -9.91 -14.56 4.32
C GLY A 178 -10.09 -14.77 2.81
N ALA A 179 -9.73 -13.77 1.99
CA ALA A 179 -9.73 -13.84 0.53
C ALA A 179 -8.38 -14.30 -0.04
N GLU A 180 -7.39 -14.61 0.80
CA GLU A 180 -6.06 -14.96 0.33
C GLU A 180 -5.98 -16.38 -0.25
N ASP A 181 -5.63 -16.46 -1.53
CA ASP A 181 -5.15 -17.70 -2.13
C ASP A 181 -3.63 -17.84 -1.94
N PHE A 182 -3.24 -18.87 -1.17
CA PHE A 182 -1.84 -19.24 -0.93
C PHE A 182 -1.39 -20.45 -1.77
N THR A 183 -2.21 -20.93 -2.70
CA THR A 183 -1.93 -22.11 -3.51
C THR A 183 -1.05 -21.81 -4.73
N GLY A 184 -0.93 -20.54 -5.13
CA GLY A 184 -0.10 -20.09 -6.25
C GLY A 184 1.41 -20.20 -5.97
N THR A 185 2.06 -21.19 -6.58
CA THR A 185 3.53 -21.28 -6.59
C THR A 185 4.05 -20.45 -7.76
N GLY A 186 4.51 -19.23 -7.49
CA GLY A 186 5.12 -18.34 -8.51
C GLY A 186 4.12 -17.62 -9.41
N ALA A 187 4.54 -16.45 -9.92
CA ALA A 187 3.76 -15.68 -10.90
C ALA A 187 3.70 -16.47 -12.22
N GLY A 188 2.59 -17.16 -12.44
CA GLY A 188 2.39 -18.02 -13.60
C GLY A 188 2.13 -17.24 -14.89
N SER A 189 2.88 -17.65 -15.92
CA SER A 189 2.65 -17.61 -17.39
C SER A 189 2.49 -16.26 -18.08
#